data_AF-A0A7Y5VYA3-F1
#
_entry.id   AF-A0A7Y5VYA3-F1
#
_cell.length_a   1.000
_cell.length_b   1.000
_cell.length_c   1.000
_cell.angle_alpha   90.00
_cell.angle_beta   90.00
_cell.angle_gamma   90.00
#
_symmetry.space_group_name_H-M   'P 1'
#
loop_
_entity.id
_entity.type
_entity.pdbx_description
1 polymer ?
#
loop_
_entity_poly.entity_id
_entity_poly.type
_entity_poly.pdbx_seq_one_letter_code
_entity_poly.pdbx_strand_id
1 'polypeptide(L)'
;MRHDQIADYNWDDGLACIWPVVDDPATDFGTALLIYWRLDGPWMEPAENPANCNHEAWRLNQIVKQRLLGGFYPARRILYDPVQENHLSAAQVHRLKRAGVPDELIEPSRPV
;
A
#
# COMPACT_ATOMS: atom_id res chain seq x y z
N MET A 1 12.20 1.41 -8.85
CA MET A 1 12.88 1.63 -7.54
C MET A 1 12.89 0.33 -6.77
N ARG A 2 13.87 0.11 -5.90
CA ARG A 2 13.91 -1.04 -4.97
C ARG A 2 13.14 -0.72 -3.69
N HIS A 3 12.80 -1.75 -2.93
CA HIS A 3 12.04 -1.64 -1.68
C HIS A 3 12.61 -0.61 -0.70
N ASP A 4 13.89 -0.71 -0.36
CA ASP A 4 14.53 0.19 0.61
C ASP A 4 14.45 1.67 0.16
N GLN A 5 14.55 1.92 -1.15
CA GLN A 5 14.42 3.27 -1.70
C GLN A 5 13.00 3.83 -1.55
N ILE A 6 11.98 2.97 -1.53
CA ILE A 6 10.59 3.36 -1.29
C ILE A 6 10.35 3.55 0.21
N ALA A 7 10.98 2.73 1.05
CA ALA A 7 10.90 2.86 2.50
C ALA A 7 11.50 4.19 3.00
N ASP A 8 12.62 4.61 2.39
CA ASP A 8 13.34 5.85 2.73
C ASP A 8 12.86 7.08 1.94
N TYR A 9 11.91 6.92 1.01
CA TYR A 9 11.42 8.00 0.17
C TYR A 9 10.73 9.09 1.00
N ASN A 10 10.98 10.36 0.68
CA ASN A 10 10.20 11.47 1.24
C ASN A 10 8.87 11.60 0.49
N TRP A 11 7.77 11.15 1.10
CA TRP A 11 6.45 11.10 0.47
C TRP A 11 5.84 12.49 0.19
N ASP A 12 6.43 13.56 0.74
CA ASP A 12 6.06 14.94 0.43
C ASP A 12 6.66 15.45 -0.90
N ASP A 13 7.66 14.77 -1.47
CA ASP A 13 8.30 15.15 -2.75
C ASP A 13 7.43 14.79 -3.97
N GLY A 14 6.22 14.28 -3.75
CA GLY A 14 5.23 13.94 -4.76
C GLY A 14 5.25 12.46 -5.17
N LEU A 15 4.37 12.09 -6.09
CA LEU A 15 4.11 10.68 -6.43
C LEU A 15 4.61 10.25 -7.82
N ALA A 16 5.21 11.18 -8.57
CA ALA A 16 5.64 10.94 -9.95
C ALA A 16 6.60 9.75 -10.09
N CYS A 17 7.51 9.53 -9.13
CA CYS A 17 8.43 8.39 -9.14
C CYS A 17 7.82 7.08 -8.60
N ILE A 18 6.66 7.16 -7.93
CA ILE A 18 5.95 6.00 -7.38
C ILE A 18 5.09 5.33 -8.45
N TRP A 19 4.49 6.12 -9.36
CA TRP A 19 3.67 5.60 -10.46
C TRP A 19 4.33 4.48 -11.27
N PRO A 20 5.57 4.63 -11.79
CA PRO A 20 6.23 3.56 -12.55
C PRO A 20 6.46 2.29 -11.74
N VAL A 21 6.64 2.40 -10.42
CA VAL A 21 6.83 1.23 -9.54
C VAL A 21 5.51 0.48 -9.38
N VAL A 22 4.42 1.20 -9.18
CA VAL A 22 3.08 0.62 -9.07
C VAL A 22 2.62 0.01 -10.40
N ASP A 23 3.00 0.59 -11.53
CA ASP A 23 2.65 0.11 -12.88
C ASP A 23 3.50 -1.08 -13.37
N ASP A 24 4.58 -1.43 -12.69
CA ASP A 24 5.44 -2.55 -13.06
C ASP A 24 4.98 -3.88 -12.40
N PRO A 25 4.53 -4.89 -13.17
CA PRO A 25 4.16 -6.20 -12.62
C PRO A 25 5.35 -6.96 -12.02
N ALA A 26 6.60 -6.56 -12.31
CA ALA A 26 7.78 -7.13 -11.66
C ALA A 26 8.01 -6.58 -10.23
N THR A 27 7.26 -5.56 -9.82
CA THR A 27 7.29 -5.04 -8.45
C THR A 27 6.87 -6.12 -7.46
N ASP A 28 7.62 -6.22 -6.36
CA ASP A 28 7.33 -7.17 -5.30
C ASP A 28 6.06 -6.78 -4.54
N PHE A 29 5.23 -7.76 -4.21
CA PHE A 29 4.01 -7.57 -3.44
C PHE A 29 4.28 -6.81 -2.13
N GLY A 30 5.35 -7.15 -1.40
CA GLY A 30 5.70 -6.44 -0.17
C GLY A 30 6.02 -4.96 -0.39
N THR A 31 6.62 -4.63 -1.54
CA THR A 31 6.90 -3.24 -1.92
C THR A 31 5.62 -2.50 -2.30
N ALA A 32 4.74 -3.14 -3.07
CA ALA A 32 3.44 -2.54 -3.39
C ALA A 32 2.56 -2.36 -2.14
N LEU A 33 2.64 -3.29 -1.18
CA LEU A 33 1.92 -3.19 0.09
C LEU A 33 2.46 -2.04 0.95
N LEU A 34 3.78 -1.87 1.03
CA LEU A 34 4.39 -0.70 1.66
C LEU A 34 3.85 0.61 1.06
N ILE A 35 3.81 0.71 -0.28
CA ILE A 35 3.28 1.89 -0.99
C ILE A 35 1.82 2.14 -0.60
N TYR A 36 0.99 1.10 -0.58
CA TYR A 36 -0.40 1.21 -0.17
C TYR A 36 -0.54 1.80 1.24
N TRP A 37 0.23 1.30 2.20
CA TRP A 37 0.18 1.77 3.60
C TRP A 37 0.74 3.18 3.79
N ARG A 38 1.72 3.59 2.98
CA ARG A 38 2.23 4.98 2.98
C ARG A 38 1.23 5.99 2.41
N LEU A 39 0.32 5.53 1.56
CA LEU A 39 -0.81 6.31 1.05
C LEU A 39 -2.04 6.16 1.96
N ASP A 40 -1.86 6.14 3.29
CA ASP A 40 -2.89 5.91 4.32
C ASP A 40 -3.69 4.59 4.21
N GLY A 41 -3.33 3.71 3.26
CA GLY A 41 -3.89 2.38 3.07
C GLY A 41 -5.41 2.33 3.24
N PRO A 42 -5.92 1.61 4.27
CA PRO A 42 -7.35 1.43 4.50
C PRO A 42 -8.06 2.67 5.06
N TRP A 43 -7.33 3.69 5.52
CA TRP A 43 -7.89 4.94 6.04
C TRP A 43 -7.97 6.05 4.99
N MET A 44 -7.44 5.82 3.79
CA MET A 44 -7.53 6.76 2.69
C MET A 44 -9.00 7.07 2.37
N GLU A 45 -9.40 8.33 2.58
CA GLU A 45 -10.74 8.81 2.29
C GLU A 45 -10.89 9.25 0.82
N PRO A 46 -12.09 9.14 0.23
CA PRO A 46 -12.36 9.67 -1.09
C PRO A 46 -11.98 11.15 -1.21
N ALA A 47 -11.17 11.48 -2.21
CA ALA A 47 -10.91 12.88 -2.51
C ALA A 47 -12.18 13.53 -3.09
N GLU A 48 -12.80 14.42 -2.32
CA GLU A 48 -14.03 15.14 -2.72
C GLU A 48 -13.80 16.08 -3.92
N ASN A 49 -12.56 16.52 -4.15
CA ASN A 49 -12.20 17.42 -5.24
C ASN A 49 -11.05 16.85 -6.10
N PRO A 50 -11.26 16.62 -7.41
CA PRO A 50 -10.24 16.09 -8.31
C PRO A 50 -9.04 17.02 -8.58
N ALA A 51 -9.16 18.32 -8.28
CA ALA A 51 -8.07 19.29 -8.45
C ALA A 51 -7.10 19.34 -7.24
N ASN A 52 -7.37 18.58 -6.18
CA ASN A 52 -6.53 18.55 -4.99
C ASN A 52 -5.40 17.50 -5.15
N CYS A 53 -4.22 17.74 -4.59
CA CYS A 53 -3.14 16.75 -4.51
C CYS A 53 -3.59 15.44 -3.84
N ASN A 54 -4.55 15.53 -2.92
CA ASN A 54 -5.21 14.37 -2.31
C ASN A 54 -5.90 13.46 -3.33
N HIS A 55 -6.30 13.96 -4.50
CA HIS A 55 -6.91 13.14 -5.55
C HIS A 55 -5.92 12.19 -6.22
N GLU A 56 -4.67 12.63 -6.42
CA GLU A 56 -3.64 11.77 -7.00
C GLU A 56 -3.27 10.65 -6.04
N ALA A 57 -3.05 10.98 -4.76
CA ALA A 57 -2.77 9.99 -3.71
C ALA A 57 -3.92 9.00 -3.54
N TRP A 58 -5.17 9.48 -3.55
CA TRP A 58 -6.35 8.63 -3.52
C TRP A 58 -6.40 7.68 -4.72
N ARG A 59 -6.20 8.20 -5.94
CA ARG A 59 -6.22 7.40 -7.17
C ARG A 59 -5.14 6.31 -7.14
N LEU A 60 -3.92 6.67 -6.74
CA LEU A 60 -2.82 5.74 -6.61
C LEU A 60 -3.13 4.65 -5.57
N ASN A 61 -3.65 5.03 -4.39
CA ASN A 61 -4.06 4.09 -3.36
C ASN A 61 -5.09 3.07 -3.90
N GLN A 62 -6.13 3.54 -4.60
CA GLN A 62 -7.14 2.63 -5.17
C GLN A 62 -6.55 1.66 -6.20
N ILE A 63 -5.65 2.14 -7.07
CA ILE A 63 -4.99 1.31 -8.08
C ILE A 63 -4.12 0.24 -7.41
N VAL A 64 -3.28 0.63 -6.45
CA VAL A 64 -2.40 -0.29 -5.73
C VAL A 64 -3.23 -1.35 -5.00
N LYS A 65 -4.30 -0.94 -4.30
CA LYS A 65 -5.23 -1.85 -3.62
C LYS A 65 -5.84 -2.88 -4.58
N GLN A 66 -6.36 -2.42 -5.72
CA GLN A 66 -6.94 -3.31 -6.72
C GLN A 66 -5.92 -4.31 -7.27
N ARG A 67 -4.69 -3.86 -7.51
CA ARG A 67 -3.60 -4.71 -8.03
C ARG A 67 -3.09 -5.73 -7.01
N LEU A 68 -2.96 -5.33 -5.75
CA LEU A 68 -2.62 -6.23 -4.64
C LEU A 68 -3.64 -7.37 -4.56
N LEU A 69 -4.93 -7.03 -4.50
CA LEU A 69 -6.02 -8.01 -4.37
C LEU A 69 -6.27 -8.80 -5.66
N GLY A 70 -5.92 -8.24 -6.81
CA GLY A 70 -6.05 -8.88 -8.13
C GLY A 70 -4.87 -9.78 -8.51
N GLY A 71 -3.84 -9.89 -7.66
CA GLY A 71 -2.66 -10.73 -7.94
C GLY A 71 -1.74 -10.18 -9.04
N PHE A 72 -1.76 -8.87 -9.30
CA PHE A 72 -0.93 -8.24 -10.33
C PHE A 72 0.58 -8.29 -10.00
N TYR A 73 0.92 -8.37 -8.71
CA TYR A 73 2.30 -8.49 -8.22
C TYR A 73 2.59 -9.95 -7.80
N PRO A 74 3.07 -10.81 -8.71
CA PRO A 74 3.30 -12.23 -8.42
C PRO A 74 4.52 -12.48 -7.53
N ALA A 75 5.49 -11.57 -7.50
CA ALA A 75 6.68 -11.71 -6.68
C ALA A 75 6.38 -11.43 -5.21
N ARG A 76 6.83 -12.33 -4.32
CA ARG A 76 6.67 -12.24 -2.85
C ARG A 76 7.97 -12.52 -2.12
N ARG A 77 9.05 -11.89 -2.56
CA ARG A 77 10.40 -12.05 -2.01
C ARG A 77 10.60 -11.20 -0.76
N ILE A 78 9.85 -10.10 -0.64
CA ILE A 78 9.93 -9.19 0.50
C ILE A 78 8.67 -9.34 1.35
N LEU A 79 8.85 -9.59 2.64
CA LEU A 79 7.76 -9.52 3.61
C LEU A 79 7.79 -8.12 4.24
N TYR A 80 6.81 -7.30 3.86
CA TYR A 80 6.45 -6.08 4.59
C TYR A 80 5.34 -6.45 5.60
N ASP A 81 5.53 -6.14 6.88
CA ASP A 81 4.54 -6.40 7.93
C ASP A 81 3.86 -5.09 8.35
N PRO A 82 2.65 -4.79 7.85
CA PRO A 82 2.00 -3.54 8.17
C PRO A 82 1.68 -3.35 9.64
N VAL A 83 1.40 -4.43 10.39
CA VAL A 83 1.06 -4.35 11.82
C VAL A 83 2.29 -3.94 12.60
N GLN A 84 3.41 -4.62 12.35
CA GLN A 84 4.66 -4.34 13.05
C GLN A 84 5.25 -2.99 12.64
N GLU A 85 5.34 -2.72 11.33
CA GLU A 85 6.05 -1.56 10.79
C GLU A 85 5.28 -0.24 10.96
N ASN A 86 3.94 -0.27 11.00
CA ASN A 86 3.13 0.90 11.32
C ASN A 86 2.71 0.96 12.80
N HIS A 87 3.24 0.07 13.64
CA HIS A 87 2.95 -0.01 15.07
C HIS A 87 1.45 -0.06 15.39
N LEU A 88 0.71 -0.87 14.64
CA LEU A 88 -0.74 -0.99 14.83
C LEU A 88 -1.06 -1.71 16.13
N SER A 89 -1.90 -1.10 16.96
CA SER A 89 -2.46 -1.74 18.14
C SER A 89 -3.43 -2.87 17.76
N ALA A 90 -3.59 -3.86 18.65
CA ALA A 90 -4.59 -4.92 18.47
C ALA A 90 -6.01 -4.36 18.25
N ALA A 91 -6.34 -3.22 18.87
CA ALA A 91 -7.62 -2.54 18.68
C ALA A 91 -7.76 -1.94 17.26
N GLN A 92 -6.68 -1.40 16.67
CA GLN A 92 -6.67 -0.93 15.28
C GLN A 92 -6.83 -2.10 14.31
N VAL A 93 -6.06 -3.17 14.50
CA VAL A 93 -6.16 -4.39 13.68
C VAL A 93 -7.60 -4.95 13.73
N HIS A 94 -8.17 -5.09 14.92
CA HIS A 94 -9.54 -5.57 15.08
C HIS A 94 -10.57 -4.65 14.39
N ARG A 95 -10.40 -3.32 14.46
CA ARG A 95 -11.28 -2.38 13.75
C ARG A 95 -11.18 -2.53 12.23
N LEU A 96 -9.96 -2.68 11.69
CA LEU A 96 -9.75 -2.87 10.25
C LEU A 96 -10.41 -4.16 9.74
N LYS A 97 -10.22 -5.27 10.47
CA LYS A 97 -10.88 -6.55 10.15
C LYS A 97 -12.40 -6.44 10.21
N ARG A 98 -12.94 -5.78 11.25
CA ARG A 98 -14.38 -5.54 11.37
C ARG A 98 -14.93 -4.64 10.25
N ALA A 99 -14.13 -3.73 9.72
CA ALA A 99 -14.45 -2.89 8.57
C ALA A 99 -14.35 -3.64 7.23
N GLY A 100 -13.97 -4.93 7.24
CA GLY A 100 -13.89 -5.76 6.03
C GLY A 100 -12.62 -5.56 5.22
N VAL A 101 -11.57 -4.98 5.80
CA VAL A 101 -10.26 -4.90 5.14
C VAL A 101 -9.68 -6.32 5.03
N PRO A 102 -9.29 -6.80 3.83
CA PRO A 102 -8.78 -8.16 3.65
C PRO A 102 -7.52 -8.42 4.47
N ASP A 103 -7.41 -9.63 5.03
CA ASP A 103 -6.25 -10.04 5.83
C ASP A 103 -4.94 -9.91 5.07
N GLU A 104 -4.93 -10.15 3.76
CA GLU A 104 -3.74 -10.00 2.92
C GLU A 104 -3.14 -8.57 2.90
N LEU A 105 -3.95 -7.55 3.22
CA LEU A 105 -3.48 -6.17 3.35
C LEU A 105 -3.04 -5.82 4.77
N ILE A 106 -3.33 -6.65 5.78
CA ILE A 106 -3.03 -6.40 7.19
C ILE A 106 -1.94 -7.35 7.70
N GLU A 107 -2.11 -8.65 7.47
CA GLU A 107 -1.23 -9.75 7.88
C GLU A 107 -0.89 -10.59 6.63
N PRO A 108 -0.03 -10.08 5.72
CA PRO A 108 0.31 -10.79 4.50
C PRO A 108 1.03 -12.11 4.80
N SER A 109 0.54 -13.19 4.22
CA SER A 109 1.16 -14.52 4.37
C SER A 109 2.48 -14.57 3.58
N ARG A 110 3.51 -15.21 4.16
CA ARG A 110 4.68 -15.63 3.38
C ARG A 110 4.25 -16.68 2.34
N PRO A 111 4.77 -16.64 1.11
CA PRO A 111 4.64 -17.78 0.22
C PRO A 111 5.32 -19.00 0.88
N VAL A 112 4.64 -20.13 0.83
CA VAL A 112 5.14 -21.45 1.30
C VAL A 112 6.19 -21.97 0.34
#